data_AF-A0A1F5DPB8-F1
#
_entry.id   AF-A0A1F5DPB8-F1
#
_cell.length_a   1.000
_cell.length_b   1.000
_cell.length_c   1.000
_cell.angle_alpha   90.00
_cell.angle_beta   90.00
_cell.angle_gamma   90.00
#
_symmetry.space_group_name_H-M   'P 1'
#
loop_
_entity.id
_entity.type
_entity.pdbx_description
1 polymer ?
#
loop_
_entity_poly.entity_id
_entity_poly.type
_entity_poly.pdbx_seq_one_letter_code
_entity_poly.pdbx_strand_id
1 'polypeptide(L)'
;MKKIDTLAISFTMDHETYEKTRELSVYGVVKDNIEKVVNFGIKVVLFDMINKDTLPHIEETTEFARSLGVKLHIFSVTEQSRLGYETIDWDDQRPENLYTEMEKVKRKWELNIIF
;
A
#
# COMPACT_ATOMS: atom_id res chain seq x y z
N MET A 1 13.23 -29.17 3.04
CA MET A 1 12.28 -28.18 2.50
C MET A 1 12.76 -26.79 2.88
N LYS A 2 12.84 -25.84 1.93
CA LYS A 2 13.04 -24.43 2.28
C LYS A 2 11.79 -23.94 3.00
N LYS A 3 11.94 -23.44 4.23
CA LYS A 3 10.86 -22.72 4.91
C LYS A 3 10.73 -21.35 4.25
N ILE A 4 9.51 -20.98 3.88
CA ILE A 4 9.21 -19.60 3.50
C ILE A 4 8.92 -18.89 4.81
N ASP A 5 9.81 -18.00 5.22
CA ASP A 5 9.68 -17.29 6.48
C ASP A 5 8.97 -15.94 6.31
N THR A 6 8.88 -15.42 5.08
CA THR A 6 8.24 -14.13 4.79
C THR A 6 7.67 -14.08 3.37
N LEU A 7 6.48 -13.49 3.20
CA LEU A 7 5.89 -13.11 1.92
C LEU A 7 5.82 -11.59 1.76
N ALA A 8 6.24 -11.12 0.59
CA ALA A 8 6.09 -9.74 0.14
C ALA A 8 4.89 -9.67 -0.82
N ILE A 9 3.88 -8.85 -0.51
CA ILE A 9 2.61 -8.81 -1.27
C ILE A 9 2.29 -7.37 -1.66
N SER A 10 2.07 -7.13 -2.96
CA SER A 10 1.54 -5.85 -3.43
C SER A 10 0.02 -5.82 -3.30
N PHE A 11 -0.49 -4.92 -2.47
CA PHE A 11 -1.92 -4.84 -2.14
C PHE A 11 -2.34 -3.43 -1.74
N THR A 12 -3.51 -3.03 -2.21
CA THR A 12 -4.17 -1.74 -1.94
C THR A 12 -5.62 -2.02 -1.61
N MET A 13 -6.17 -1.40 -0.57
CA MET A 13 -7.58 -1.51 -0.17
C MET A 13 -8.47 -0.61 -1.05
N ASP A 14 -8.38 -0.77 -2.35
CA ASP A 14 -9.26 -0.15 -3.33
C ASP A 14 -9.69 -1.22 -4.31
N HIS A 15 -10.87 -1.81 -4.08
CA HIS A 15 -11.36 -2.94 -4.87
C HIS A 15 -11.42 -2.61 -6.37
N GLU A 16 -12.03 -1.48 -6.72
CA GLU A 16 -12.26 -1.10 -8.11
C GLU A 16 -10.93 -0.84 -8.83
N THR A 17 -10.03 -0.05 -8.25
CA THR A 17 -8.73 0.22 -8.87
C THR A 17 -7.83 -1.02 -8.86
N TYR A 18 -7.90 -1.86 -7.82
CA TYR A 18 -7.11 -3.08 -7.74
C TYR A 18 -7.44 -4.05 -8.88
N GLU A 19 -8.73 -4.26 -9.15
CA GLU A 19 -9.16 -5.13 -10.25
C GLU A 19 -8.94 -4.47 -11.61
N LYS A 20 -9.22 -3.17 -11.74
CA LYS A 20 -8.99 -2.42 -12.98
C LYS A 20 -7.53 -2.44 -13.44
N THR A 21 -6.59 -2.25 -12.52
CA THR A 21 -5.15 -2.26 -12.83
C THR A 21 -4.61 -3.64 -13.21
N ARG A 22 -5.29 -4.71 -12.78
CA ARG A 22 -4.86 -6.10 -13.01
C ARG A 22 -5.69 -6.81 -14.07
N GLU A 23 -6.77 -6.19 -14.55
CA GLU A 23 -7.75 -6.76 -15.47
C GLU A 23 -8.29 -8.13 -14.99
N LEU A 24 -8.40 -8.29 -13.66
CA LEU A 24 -8.72 -9.55 -13.01
C LEU A 24 -9.61 -9.31 -11.78
N SER A 25 -10.70 -10.07 -11.66
CA SER A 25 -11.54 -10.06 -10.45
C SER A 25 -10.99 -11.01 -9.40
N VAL A 26 -9.97 -10.52 -8.66
CA VAL A 26 -9.21 -11.33 -7.68
C VAL A 26 -9.07 -10.64 -6.33
N TYR A 27 -9.63 -9.44 -6.14
CA TYR A 27 -9.42 -8.65 -4.93
C TYR A 27 -9.76 -9.43 -3.64
N GLY A 28 -10.98 -10.00 -3.58
CA GLY A 28 -11.41 -10.79 -2.42
C GLY A 28 -10.53 -12.02 -2.17
N VAL A 29 -10.12 -12.72 -3.24
CA VAL A 29 -9.24 -13.89 -3.15
C VAL A 29 -7.87 -13.52 -2.60
N VAL A 30 -7.31 -12.39 -3.04
CA VAL A 30 -6.00 -11.90 -2.55
C VAL A 30 -6.10 -11.49 -1.09
N LYS A 31 -7.14 -10.72 -0.72
CA LYS A 31 -7.37 -10.31 0.67
C LYS A 31 -7.48 -11.52 1.61
N ASP A 32 -8.32 -12.49 1.26
CA ASP A 32 -8.51 -13.72 2.03
C ASP A 32 -7.21 -14.52 2.17
N ASN A 33 -6.39 -14.56 1.12
CA ASN A 33 -5.12 -15.28 1.15
C ASN A 33 -4.09 -14.59 2.04
N ILE A 34 -4.05 -13.25 2.07
CA ILE A 34 -3.21 -12.50 3.01
C ILE A 34 -3.57 -12.88 4.45
N GLU A 35 -4.85 -12.83 4.79
CA GLU A 35 -5.33 -13.19 6.14
C GLU A 35 -4.99 -14.64 6.51
N LYS A 36 -5.19 -15.59 5.59
CA LYS A 36 -4.84 -17.01 5.79
C LYS A 36 -3.35 -17.21 6.05
N VAL A 37 -2.49 -16.56 5.26
CA VAL A 37 -1.03 -16.67 5.39
C VAL A 37 -0.56 -16.12 6.74
N VAL A 38 -1.10 -14.98 7.17
CA VAL A 38 -0.83 -14.41 8.50
C VAL A 38 -1.26 -15.39 9.59
N ASN A 39 -2.46 -15.98 9.47
CA ASN A 39 -2.96 -16.97 10.43
C ASN A 39 -2.14 -18.28 10.46
N PHE A 40 -1.43 -18.61 9.39
CA PHE A 40 -0.46 -19.72 9.36
C PHE A 40 0.89 -19.38 10.01
N GLY A 41 1.07 -18.15 10.52
CA GLY A 41 2.30 -17.70 11.17
C GLY A 41 3.42 -17.34 10.20
N ILE A 42 3.10 -17.15 8.91
CA ILE A 42 4.06 -16.66 7.92
C ILE A 42 4.10 -15.13 8.03
N LYS A 43 5.31 -14.56 8.15
CA LYS A 43 5.46 -13.11 8.17
C LYS A 43 5.00 -12.53 6.83
N VAL A 44 4.19 -11.48 6.87
CA VAL A 44 3.76 -10.76 5.67
C VAL A 44 4.29 -9.33 5.72
N VAL A 45 4.73 -8.86 4.57
CA VAL A 45 5.07 -7.46 4.32
C VAL A 45 4.23 -6.99 3.14
N LEU A 46 3.41 -5.97 3.37
CA LEU A 46 2.55 -5.37 2.36
C LEU A 46 3.25 -4.20 1.67
N PHE A 47 2.98 -4.05 0.38
CA PHE A 47 3.47 -2.97 -0.45
C PHE A 47 2.29 -2.31 -1.17
N ASP A 48 2.03 -1.04 -0.87
CA ASP A 48 0.98 -0.26 -1.51
C ASP A 48 1.60 0.78 -2.45
N MET A 49 1.09 0.86 -3.69
CA MET A 49 1.49 1.85 -4.66
C MET A 49 0.40 2.91 -4.77
N ILE A 50 0.75 4.12 -4.36
CA ILE A 50 -0.17 5.25 -4.24
C ILE A 50 0.02 6.22 -5.41
N ASN A 51 -1.05 6.43 -6.16
CA ASN A 51 -1.19 7.45 -7.20
C ASN A 51 -2.40 8.35 -6.86
N LYS A 52 -2.75 9.29 -7.74
CA LYS A 52 -3.90 10.20 -7.53
C LYS A 52 -5.23 9.48 -7.30
N ASP A 53 -5.40 8.31 -7.89
CA ASP A 53 -6.63 7.53 -7.84
C ASP A 53 -6.68 6.65 -6.57
N THR A 54 -5.54 6.12 -6.12
CA THR A 54 -5.48 5.24 -4.93
C THR A 54 -5.18 5.97 -3.61
N LEU A 55 -4.71 7.22 -3.67
CA LEU A 55 -4.42 8.04 -2.49
C LEU A 55 -5.59 8.18 -1.50
N PRO A 56 -6.86 8.32 -1.94
CA PRO A 56 -8.00 8.36 -1.02
C PRO A 56 -8.16 7.10 -0.16
N HIS A 57 -7.65 5.94 -0.63
CA HIS A 57 -7.83 4.63 0.00
C HIS A 57 -6.65 4.19 0.88
N ILE A 58 -5.61 5.02 0.99
CA ILE A 58 -4.40 4.71 1.77
C ILE A 58 -4.70 4.46 3.26
N GLU A 59 -5.69 5.16 3.82
CA GLU A 59 -6.12 4.98 5.21
C GLU A 59 -6.68 3.56 5.41
N GLU A 60 -7.50 3.08 4.47
CA GLU A 60 -8.07 1.73 4.49
C GLU A 60 -6.96 0.67 4.40
N THR A 61 -5.95 0.86 3.51
CA THR A 61 -4.81 -0.08 3.43
C THR A 61 -4.01 -0.08 4.72
N THR A 62 -3.81 1.08 5.33
CA THR A 62 -3.08 1.22 6.60
C THR A 62 -3.83 0.55 7.75
N GLU A 63 -5.15 0.71 7.83
CA GLU A 63 -5.99 0.05 8.84
C GLU A 63 -6.02 -1.47 8.65
N PHE A 64 -6.07 -1.94 7.41
CA PHE A 64 -5.98 -3.37 7.11
C PHE A 64 -4.62 -3.96 7.52
N ALA A 65 -3.51 -3.32 7.16
CA ALA A 65 -2.19 -3.77 7.59
C ALA A 65 -2.07 -3.82 9.13
N ARG A 66 -2.60 -2.79 9.81
CA ARG A 66 -2.61 -2.71 11.27
C ARG A 66 -3.44 -3.82 11.91
N SER A 67 -4.62 -4.11 11.39
CA SER A 67 -5.50 -5.14 11.96
C SER A 67 -4.87 -6.53 11.88
N LEU A 68 -4.00 -6.76 10.90
CA LEU A 68 -3.22 -7.99 10.74
C LEU A 68 -1.88 -7.99 11.47
N GLY A 69 -1.44 -6.86 12.02
CA GLY A 69 -0.13 -6.72 12.64
C GLY A 69 1.03 -6.92 11.65
N VAL A 70 0.85 -6.54 10.38
CA VAL A 70 1.85 -6.72 9.32
C VAL A 70 2.50 -5.39 8.96
N LYS A 71 3.75 -5.44 8.49
CA LYS A 71 4.45 -4.25 8.02
C LYS A 71 3.84 -3.79 6.68
N LEU A 72 3.64 -2.48 6.54
CA LEU A 72 3.23 -1.84 5.29
C LEU A 72 4.35 -0.92 4.82
N HIS A 73 4.71 -1.01 3.55
CA HIS A 73 5.52 -0.03 2.84
C HIS A 73 4.66 0.64 1.79
N ILE A 74 4.72 1.97 1.74
CA ILE A 74 3.95 2.75 0.78
C ILE A 74 4.91 3.41 -0.20
N PHE A 75 4.59 3.30 -1.48
CA PHE A 75 5.33 3.91 -2.58
C PHE A 75 4.46 4.93 -3.31
N SER A 76 4.88 6.18 -3.31
CA SER A 76 4.25 7.22 -4.13
C SER A 76 4.70 7.12 -5.59
N VAL A 77 3.75 7.12 -6.54
CA VAL A 77 4.00 7.17 -7.98
C VAL A 77 3.45 8.49 -8.54
N THR A 78 4.34 9.31 -9.10
CA THR A 78 4.00 10.51 -9.87
C THR A 78 4.10 10.22 -11.37
N GLU A 79 3.34 10.95 -12.21
CA GLU A 79 3.47 10.84 -13.68
C GLU A 79 4.88 11.20 -14.19
N GLN A 80 5.62 12.06 -13.47
CA GLN A 80 7.03 12.33 -13.75
C GLN A 80 7.98 11.22 -13.27
N SER A 81 7.52 10.29 -12.42
CA SER A 81 8.37 9.34 -11.70
C SER A 81 8.24 7.88 -12.17
N ARG A 82 8.36 7.66 -13.48
CA ARG A 82 9.04 6.43 -13.93
C ARG A 82 10.45 6.26 -13.32
N LEU A 83 10.97 7.27 -12.59
CA LEU A 83 12.31 7.35 -12.01
C LEU A 83 12.37 7.69 -10.49
N GLY A 84 11.27 7.70 -9.75
CA GLY A 84 11.31 8.09 -8.33
C GLY A 84 10.24 7.40 -7.49
N TYR A 85 10.68 6.65 -6.48
CA TYR A 85 9.84 6.09 -5.42
C TYR A 85 10.19 6.78 -4.11
N GLU A 86 9.19 7.19 -3.34
CA GLU A 86 9.37 7.57 -1.93
C GLU A 86 8.85 6.41 -1.08
N THR A 87 9.71 5.84 -0.22
CA THR A 87 9.35 4.77 0.71
C THR A 87 9.01 5.38 2.06
N ILE A 88 7.81 5.11 2.54
CA ILE A 88 7.43 5.42 3.93
C ILE A 88 7.40 4.09 4.69
N ASP A 89 8.30 3.94 5.65
CA ASP A 89 8.39 2.78 6.55
C ASP A 89 7.53 3.04 7.80
N TRP A 90 6.49 2.25 7.99
CA TRP A 90 5.46 2.45 9.02
C TRP A 90 5.69 1.67 10.33
N ASP A 91 6.90 1.12 10.55
CA ASP A 91 7.20 0.38 11.78
C ASP A 91 7.25 1.33 12.99
N ASP A 92 6.45 1.01 14.01
CA ASP A 92 6.49 1.45 15.41
C ASP A 92 6.02 2.85 15.84
N GLN A 93 5.66 3.77 14.95
CA GLN A 93 5.04 5.03 15.38
C GLN A 93 3.89 5.38 14.46
N ARG A 94 2.67 5.49 15.00
CA ARG A 94 1.62 6.27 14.34
C ARG A 94 2.23 7.65 14.14
N PRO A 95 2.54 8.11 12.92
CA PRO A 95 2.93 9.49 12.81
C PRO A 95 1.65 10.26 13.14
N GLU A 96 1.70 11.09 14.17
CA GLU A 96 0.77 12.20 14.38
C GLU A 96 0.65 13.10 13.11
N ASN A 97 1.48 12.80 12.11
CA ASN A 97 1.80 13.45 10.88
C ASN A 97 1.45 12.62 9.62
N LEU A 98 0.66 11.52 9.70
CA LEU A 98 0.15 10.82 8.49
C LEU A 98 -0.50 11.83 7.53
N TYR A 99 -1.40 12.66 8.07
CA TYR A 99 -2.03 13.76 7.32
C TYR A 99 -1.00 14.77 6.81
N THR A 100 0.05 15.06 7.58
CA THR A 100 1.10 16.01 7.18
C THR A 100 1.96 15.48 6.03
N GLU A 101 2.36 14.21 6.07
CA GLU A 101 3.11 13.59 4.97
C GLU A 101 2.22 13.41 3.74
N MET A 102 0.94 13.03 3.92
CA MET A 102 -0.03 13.01 2.82
C MET A 102 -0.25 14.40 2.23
N GLU A 103 -0.36 15.45 3.04
CA GLU A 103 -0.45 16.84 2.59
C GLU A 103 0.82 17.28 1.83
N LYS A 104 2.02 16.89 2.29
CA LYS A 104 3.27 17.15 1.57
C LYS A 104 3.27 16.47 0.19
N VAL A 105 2.85 15.21 0.11
CA VAL A 105 2.74 14.46 -1.15
C VAL A 105 1.68 15.09 -2.06
N LYS A 106 0.49 15.41 -1.54
CA LYS A 106 -0.58 16.12 -2.28
C LYS A 106 -0.10 17.45 -2.85
N ARG A 107 0.50 18.31 -2.02
CA ARG A 107 1.04 19.61 -2.46
C ARG A 107 2.13 19.46 -3.51
N LYS A 108 3.03 18.47 -3.35
CA LYS A 108 4.07 18.17 -4.35
C LYS A 108 3.44 17.72 -5.68
N TRP A 109 2.33 16.99 -5.64
CA TRP A 109 1.61 16.58 -6.84
C TRP A 109 0.88 17.74 -7.52
N GLU A 110 0.20 18.60 -6.77
CA GLU A 110 -0.44 19.82 -7.30
C GLU A 110 0.57 20.77 -7.97
N LEU A 111 1.78 20.90 -7.42
CA LEU A 111 2.86 21.69 -8.01
C LEU A 111 3.45 21.09 -9.29
N ASN A 112 3.30 19.77 -9.50
CA ASN A 112 3.85 19.05 -10.66
C ASN A 112 2.82 18.84 -11.79
N ILE A 113 1.55 19.22 -11.59
CA ILE A 113 0.53 19.24 -12.65
C ILE A 113 0.59 20.62 -13.33
N ILE A 114 1.43 20.74 -14.35
CA ILE A 114 1.44 21.88 -15.26
C ILE A 114 0.55 21.51 -16.45
N PHE A 115 -0.47 22.35 -16.72
CA PHE A 115 -1.41 22.20 -17.84
C PHE A 115 -0.73 22.21 -19.21
#